data_AF-A0A2H9PNX1-F1
#
_entry.id   AF-A0A2H9PNX1-F1
#
_cell.length_a   1.000
_cell.length_b   1.000
_cell.length_c   1.000
_cell.angle_alpha   90.00
_cell.angle_beta   90.00
_cell.angle_gamma   90.00
#
_symmetry.space_group_name_H-M   'P 1'
#
loop_
_entity.id
_entity.type
_entity.pdbx_description
1 polymer ?
#
loop_
_entity_poly.entity_id
_entity_poly.type
_entity_poly.pdbx_seq_one_letter_code
_entity_poly.pdbx_strand_id
1 'polypeptide(L)'
;MYAAQNRCIECDDIITNPICPQCLAKKMRLVVSEVNPEMAEKINGIDLDDGETTCILCKRNMSLCAHCFSKDIYEMLVANNYPATKEFLSRFDFFLRRELSDYY
;
A
#
# COMPACT_ATOMS: atom_id res chain seq x y z
N MET A 1 -19.14 -21.61 13.09
CA MET A 1 -17.75 -21.14 12.90
C MET A 1 -17.85 -19.99 11.92
N TYR A 2 -17.62 -18.76 12.37
CA TYR A 2 -17.59 -17.62 11.45
C TYR A 2 -16.33 -17.76 10.59
N ALA A 3 -16.48 -17.65 9.27
CA ALA A 3 -15.33 -17.67 8.36
C ALA A 3 -14.44 -16.47 8.69
N ALA A 4 -13.13 -16.71 8.78
CA ALA A 4 -12.15 -15.64 8.93
C ALA A 4 -12.36 -14.62 7.80
N GLN A 5 -12.72 -13.39 8.18
CA GLN A 5 -12.96 -12.31 7.27
C GLN A 5 -11.60 -11.68 6.96
N ASN A 6 -10.97 -12.21 5.91
CA ASN A 6 -9.76 -11.66 5.30
C ASN A 6 -10.06 -10.30 4.64
N ARG A 7 -10.54 -9.33 5.41
CA ARG A 7 -11.03 -8.03 4.94
C ARG A 7 -10.10 -6.91 5.37
N CYS A 8 -10.07 -5.87 4.55
CA CYS A 8 -9.37 -4.64 4.82
C CYS A 8 -10.10 -3.83 5.90
N ILE A 9 -9.40 -3.32 6.90
CA ILE A 9 -9.98 -2.47 7.94
C ILE A 9 -10.43 -1.10 7.42
N GLU A 10 -9.82 -0.62 6.33
CA GLU A 10 -10.12 0.71 5.76
C GLU A 10 -11.27 0.69 4.76
N CYS A 11 -11.31 -0.31 3.87
CA CYS A 11 -12.30 -0.36 2.79
C CYS A 11 -13.27 -1.55 2.87
N ASP A 12 -13.16 -2.41 3.87
CA ASP A 12 -13.94 -3.64 4.06
C ASP A 12 -13.83 -4.68 2.92
N ASP A 13 -13.03 -4.43 1.88
CA ASP A 13 -12.82 -5.38 0.78
C ASP A 13 -12.00 -6.59 1.18
N ILE A 14 -12.22 -7.71 0.49
CA ILE A 14 -11.44 -8.93 0.67
C ILE A 14 -9.98 -8.69 0.22
N ILE A 15 -9.05 -8.98 1.12
CA ILE A 15 -7.61 -8.97 0.85
C ILE A 15 -7.25 -10.18 -0.02
N THR A 16 -7.14 -9.95 -1.33
CA THR A 16 -6.76 -10.97 -2.32
C THR A 16 -5.24 -11.04 -2.55
N ASN A 17 -4.50 -9.99 -2.20
CA ASN A 17 -3.05 -9.94 -2.26
C ASN A 17 -2.47 -9.61 -0.86
N PRO A 18 -2.21 -10.62 -0.04
CA PRO A 18 -1.83 -10.43 1.36
C PRO A 18 -0.33 -10.12 1.49
N ILE A 19 0.06 -8.89 1.15
CA ILE A 19 1.38 -8.34 1.45
C ILE A 19 1.20 -7.22 2.47
N CYS A 20 1.76 -7.39 3.67
CA CYS A 20 1.58 -6.40 4.73
C CYS A 20 2.23 -5.05 4.36
N PRO A 21 1.74 -3.94 4.97
CA PRO A 21 2.28 -2.59 4.73
C PRO A 21 3.79 -2.51 4.88
N GLN A 22 4.40 -3.21 5.85
CA GLN A 22 5.86 -3.23 6.01
C GLN A 22 6.60 -3.86 4.82
N CYS A 23 6.13 -5.00 4.33
CA CYS A 23 6.75 -5.65 3.19
C CYS A 23 6.53 -4.85 1.91
N LEU A 24 5.37 -4.23 1.76
CA LEU A 24 5.03 -3.40 0.62
C LEU A 24 5.84 -2.09 0.63
N ALA A 25 5.93 -1.41 1.77
CA ALA A 25 6.77 -0.24 2.00
C ALA A 25 8.24 -0.47 1.64
N LYS A 26 8.81 -1.63 2.03
CA LYS A 26 10.18 -2.01 1.64
C LYS A 26 10.36 -2.02 0.11
N LYS A 27 9.39 -2.53 -0.64
CA LYS A 27 9.43 -2.53 -2.11
C LYS A 27 9.26 -1.13 -2.68
N MET A 28 8.31 -0.37 -2.15
CA MET A 28 8.04 1.01 -2.59
C MET A 28 9.24 1.93 -2.36
N ARG A 29 9.94 1.78 -1.22
CA ARG A 29 11.19 2.52 -0.95
C ARG A 29 12.24 2.33 -2.01
N LEU A 30 12.47 1.08 -2.43
CA LEU A 30 13.45 0.79 -3.48
C LEU A 30 13.10 1.54 -4.77
N VAL A 31 11.84 1.47 -5.19
CA VAL A 31 11.37 2.15 -6.42
C VAL A 31 11.46 3.67 -6.29
N VAL A 32 10.94 4.24 -5.20
CA VAL A 32 10.92 5.70 -5.02
C VAL A 32 12.34 6.24 -4.85
N SER A 33 13.26 5.46 -4.27
CA SER A 33 14.66 5.87 -4.11
C SER A 33 15.42 6.03 -5.44
N GLU A 34 14.96 5.38 -6.52
CA GLU A 34 15.51 5.57 -7.87
C GLU A 34 15.30 7.01 -8.38
N VAL A 35 14.24 7.68 -7.90
CA VAL A 35 13.85 9.02 -8.35
C VAL A 35 14.06 10.08 -7.27
N ASN A 36 13.78 9.75 -6.01
CA ASN A 36 13.94 10.63 -4.86
C ASN A 36 14.24 9.82 -3.58
N PRO A 37 15.53 9.70 -3.21
CA PRO A 37 15.95 9.02 -1.99
C PRO A 37 15.37 9.60 -0.69
N GLU A 38 15.31 10.92 -0.55
CA GLU A 38 14.79 11.57 0.66
C GLU A 38 13.31 11.24 0.90
N MET A 39 12.54 11.18 -0.19
CA MET A 39 11.12 10.81 -0.11
C MET A 39 10.94 9.32 0.22
N ALA A 40 11.84 8.46 -0.27
CA ALA A 40 11.79 7.04 0.05
C ALA A 40 11.98 6.79 1.56
N GLU A 41 12.83 7.56 2.25
CA GLU A 41 13.00 7.41 3.71
C GLU A 41 11.72 7.71 4.50
N LYS A 42 10.82 8.52 3.94
CA LYS A 42 9.53 8.86 4.57
C LYS A 42 8.49 7.75 4.42
N ILE A 43 8.68 6.80 3.49
CA ILE A 43 7.79 5.65 3.29
C ILE A 43 8.02 4.63 4.41
N ASN A 44 7.08 4.59 5.35
CA ASN A 44 7.08 3.64 6.44
C ASN A 44 5.87 2.71 6.34
N GLY A 45 6.10 1.43 6.60
CA GLY A 45 4.99 0.53 6.83
C GLY A 45 4.41 0.78 8.21
N ILE A 46 3.14 0.44 8.36
CA ILE A 46 2.45 0.37 9.64
C ILE A 46 2.30 -1.10 10.04
N ASP A 47 2.47 -1.37 11.34
CA ASP A 47 2.21 -2.68 11.92
C ASP A 47 0.79 -2.70 12.48
N LEU A 48 -0.08 -3.47 11.82
CA LEU A 48 -1.43 -3.73 12.26
C LEU A 48 -1.56 -5.24 12.46
N ASP A 49 -1.24 -5.69 13.67
CA ASP A 49 -1.18 -7.11 14.02
C ASP A 49 -2.55 -7.71 14.40
N ASP A 50 -3.62 -6.92 14.28
CA ASP A 50 -5.00 -7.25 14.66
C ASP A 50 -5.82 -7.89 13.54
N GLY A 51 -5.27 -8.02 12.34
CA GLY A 51 -5.96 -8.60 11.20
C GLY A 51 -6.00 -10.13 11.17
N GLU A 52 -7.06 -10.67 10.57
CA GLU A 52 -7.26 -12.12 10.40
C GLU A 52 -6.51 -12.72 9.20
N THR A 53 -5.88 -11.87 8.38
CA THR A 53 -5.05 -12.27 7.23
C THR A 53 -3.57 -12.25 7.58
N THR A 54 -2.79 -13.14 6.96
CA THR A 54 -1.33 -13.21 7.16
C THR A 54 -0.57 -12.84 5.88
N CYS A 55 0.49 -12.06 6.04
CA CYS A 55 1.36 -11.67 4.95
C CYS A 55 2.07 -12.90 4.35
N ILE A 56 1.99 -13.09 3.03
CA ILE A 56 2.65 -14.23 2.36
C ILE A 56 4.17 -14.21 2.49
N LEU A 57 4.78 -13.03 2.64
CA LEU A 57 6.23 -12.82 2.68
C LEU A 57 6.83 -12.98 4.08
N CYS A 58 6.25 -12.34 5.09
CA CYS A 58 6.82 -12.32 6.45
C CYS A 58 5.98 -13.05 7.50
N LYS A 59 4.82 -13.60 7.11
CA LYS A 59 3.89 -14.38 7.96
C LYS A 59 3.28 -13.64 9.15
N ARG A 60 3.49 -12.32 9.27
CA ARG A 60 2.81 -11.47 10.26
C ARG A 60 1.36 -11.23 9.88
N ASN A 61 0.52 -10.98 10.88
CA ASN A 61 -0.86 -10.56 10.70
C ASN A 61 -0.92 -9.20 9.99
N MET A 62 -2.03 -8.97 9.29
CA MET A 62 -2.30 -7.72 8.60
C MET A 62 -3.80 -7.53 8.41
N SER A 63 -4.24 -6.30 8.57
CA SER A 63 -5.62 -5.86 8.36
C SER A 63 -5.77 -4.84 7.24
N LEU A 64 -4.67 -4.40 6.59
CA LEU A 64 -4.71 -3.40 5.52
C LEU A 64 -4.40 -4.01 4.15
N CYS A 65 -5.25 -3.74 3.14
CA CYS A 65 -5.01 -4.22 1.78
C CYS A 65 -3.92 -3.41 1.07
N ALA A 66 -3.35 -3.99 0.00
CA ALA A 66 -2.33 -3.32 -0.80
C ALA A 66 -2.84 -2.02 -1.46
N HIS A 67 -4.12 -1.96 -1.83
CA HIS A 67 -4.73 -0.77 -2.43
C HIS A 67 -4.71 0.42 -1.46
N CYS A 68 -5.34 0.29 -0.28
CA CYS A 68 -5.41 1.37 0.72
C CYS A 68 -4.03 1.85 1.14
N PHE A 69 -3.09 0.93 1.41
CA PHE A 69 -1.73 1.34 1.74
C PHE A 69 -1.05 2.08 0.58
N SER A 70 -1.26 1.65 -0.67
CA SER A 70 -0.69 2.33 -1.83
C SER A 70 -1.30 3.71 -2.06
N LYS A 71 -2.58 3.88 -1.72
CA LYS A 71 -3.28 5.18 -1.76
C LYS A 71 -2.62 6.18 -0.83
N ASP A 72 -2.39 5.80 0.43
CA ASP A 72 -1.74 6.67 1.42
C ASP A 72 -0.35 7.12 0.94
N ILE A 73 0.44 6.19 0.40
CA ILE A 73 1.76 6.51 -0.15
C ILE A 73 1.64 7.40 -1.40
N TYR A 74 0.68 7.15 -2.28
CA TYR A 74 0.44 7.99 -3.45
C TYR A 74 0.07 9.42 -3.06
N GLU A 75 -0.87 9.62 -2.13
CA GLU A 75 -1.28 10.94 -1.64
C GLU A 75 -0.11 11.69 -0.99
N MET A 76 0.69 10.98 -0.19
CA MET A 76 1.93 11.52 0.38
C MET A 76 2.91 11.96 -0.73
N LEU A 77 3.06 11.18 -1.81
CA LEU A 77 3.90 11.54 -2.95
C LEU A 77 3.33 12.73 -3.74
N VAL A 78 2.02 12.82 -3.94
CA VAL A 78 1.39 13.98 -4.60
C VAL A 78 1.68 15.27 -3.83
N ALA A 79 1.56 15.24 -2.50
CA ALA A 79 1.78 16.41 -1.66
C ALA A 79 3.24 16.89 -1.61
N ASN A 80 4.22 15.99 -1.81
CA ASN A 80 5.64 16.29 -1.57
C ASN A 80 6.54 16.17 -2.81
N ASN A 81 6.14 15.38 -3.81
CA ASN A 81 6.95 15.07 -5.00
C ASN A 81 6.10 14.49 -6.15
N TYR A 82 5.36 15.37 -6.83
CA TYR A 82 4.50 14.99 -7.96
C TYR A 82 5.23 14.17 -9.06
N PRO A 83 6.47 14.48 -9.50
CA PRO A 83 7.17 13.67 -10.50
C PRO A 83 7.32 12.18 -10.17
N ALA A 84 7.49 11.82 -8.88
CA ALA A 84 7.62 10.42 -8.46
C ALA A 84 6.32 9.62 -8.57
N THR A 85 5.17 10.29 -8.60
CA THR A 85 3.84 9.66 -8.64
C THR A 85 3.61 8.83 -9.90
N LYS A 86 4.13 9.28 -11.05
CA LYS A 86 3.97 8.58 -12.34
C LYS A 86 4.68 7.22 -12.32
N GLU A 87 5.92 7.19 -11.83
CA GLU A 87 6.69 5.95 -11.71
C GLU A 87 6.12 5.05 -10.60
N PHE A 88 5.65 5.64 -9.51
CA PHE A 88 4.94 4.89 -8.48
C PHE A 88 3.70 4.17 -9.03
N LEU A 89 2.82 4.88 -9.74
CA LEU A 89 1.61 4.31 -10.34
C LEU A 89 1.89 3.32 -11.47
N SER A 90 3.08 3.30 -12.07
CA SER A 90 3.42 2.29 -13.07
C SER A 90 3.70 0.93 -12.42
N ARG A 91 4.17 0.92 -11.16
CA ARG A 91 4.56 -0.28 -10.41
C ARG A 91 3.57 -0.69 -9.30
N PHE A 92 2.83 0.28 -8.74
CA PHE A 92 1.96 0.11 -7.58
C PHE A 92 0.57 0.70 -7.81
N ASP A 93 -0.01 0.46 -8.99
CA ASP A 93 -1.37 0.92 -9.30
C ASP A 93 -2.40 0.36 -8.32
N PHE A 94 -2.48 -0.96 -8.12
CA PHE A 94 -3.49 -1.61 -7.26
C PHE A 94 -4.91 -1.00 -7.41
N PHE A 95 -5.34 -0.67 -8.63
CA PHE A 95 -6.61 0.00 -8.96
C PHE A 95 -6.72 1.49 -8.58
N LEU A 96 -5.66 2.14 -8.10
CA LEU A 96 -5.62 3.56 -7.78
C LEU A 96 -6.04 4.44 -8.96
N ARG A 97 -5.59 4.14 -10.19
CA ARG A 97 -5.99 4.95 -11.36
C ARG A 97 -7.49 4.99 -11.61
N ARG A 98 -8.24 3.94 -11.25
CA ARG A 98 -9.70 3.92 -11.39
C ARG A 98 -10.36 4.88 -10.42
N GLU A 99 -9.84 4.95 -9.19
CA GLU A 99 -10.34 5.87 -8.17
C GLU A 99 -9.94 7.33 -8.48
N LEU A 100 -8.73 7.54 -8.98
CA LEU A 100 -8.23 8.87 -9.33
C LEU A 100 -8.90 9.46 -10.58
N SER A 101 -9.41 8.61 -11.50
CA SER A 101 -10.11 9.08 -12.70
C SER A 101 -11.50 9.64 -12.41
N ASP A 102 -12.11 9.32 -11.26
CA ASP A 102 -13.41 9.88 -10.86
C ASP A 102 -13.30 11.35 -10.41
N TYR A 103 -12.08 11.91 -10.38
CA TYR A 103 -11.79 13.30 -9.98
C TYR A 103 -11.46 14.24 -11.16
N TYR A 104 -11.59 13.79 -12.41
CA TYR A 104 -11.39 14.58 -13.64
C TYR A 104 -12.61 14.55 -14.55
#